data_AF-A0ABC8VII5-F1
#
_entry.id   AF-A0ABC8VII5-F1
#
_cell.length_a   1.000
_cell.length_b   1.000
_cell.length_c   1.000
_cell.angle_alpha   90.00
_cell.angle_beta   90.00
_cell.angle_gamma   90.00
#
_symmetry.space_group_name_H-M   'P 1'
#
loop_
_entity.id
_entity.type
_entity.pdbx_description
1 polymer ?
#
loop_
_entity_poly.entity_id
_entity_poly.type
_entity_poly.pdbx_seq_one_letter_code
_entity_poly.pdbx_strand_id
1 'polypeptide(L)'
;MDLLQFIDAKIAGYELNRPGRAKIFGFLAARDTIKPLRNYVYNCGIDNCEAVSVKQKTGMARLPLISPARVIEMSSRALIEFELHALTEDDTKGDDGPIIEGCTELYNMFESKSFIEHRRLYSERCALDIKYMVLINAVEARVEVKVLRLGAIDGGVNMRLLAKTSGFSEVIRLFRGAAPKPGDTMSFAIAVERRSGFDLYIEGFPRDNHTVGRKQVPYSWWKCGFTCSYHRTDEEVAELGVFASVSVKVTWKSYLKKTS
;
A
#
# COMPACT_ATOMS: atom_id res chain seq x y z
N MET A 1 16.86 4.53 -13.47
CA MET A 1 15.76 3.56 -13.55
C MET A 1 14.53 4.33 -13.16
N ASP A 2 13.46 4.11 -13.89
CA ASP A 2 12.19 4.76 -13.59
C ASP A 2 11.32 3.75 -12.87
N LEU A 3 10.66 4.19 -11.80
CA LEU A 3 9.96 3.31 -10.88
C LEU A 3 8.49 3.70 -10.77
N LEU A 4 7.64 2.68 -10.77
CA LEU A 4 6.21 2.80 -10.52
C LEU A 4 5.92 2.55 -9.04
N GLN A 5 5.20 3.49 -8.42
CA GLN A 5 4.74 3.41 -7.03
C GLN A 5 3.23 3.58 -6.95
N PHE A 6 2.53 2.53 -6.53
CA PHE A 6 1.09 2.61 -6.28
C PHE A 6 0.79 3.46 -5.05
N ILE A 7 -0.25 4.31 -5.16
CA ILE A 7 -0.75 5.18 -4.08
C ILE A 7 -2.13 4.70 -3.62
N ASP A 8 -3.01 4.35 -4.56
CA ASP A 8 -4.40 4.04 -4.30
C ASP A 8 -4.97 3.12 -5.39
N ALA A 9 -5.90 2.25 -4.99
CA ALA A 9 -6.74 1.51 -5.91
C ALA A 9 -8.15 1.42 -5.34
N LYS A 10 -9.15 1.64 -6.19
CA LYS A 10 -10.56 1.66 -5.80
C LYS A 10 -11.42 0.98 -6.84
N ILE A 11 -12.44 0.28 -6.38
CA ILE A 11 -13.59 -0.07 -7.21
C ILE A 11 -14.55 1.12 -7.19
N ALA A 12 -15.15 1.41 -8.34
CA ALA A 12 -16.19 2.42 -8.52
C ALA A 12 -17.37 1.85 -9.30
N GLY A 13 -18.58 2.35 -9.04
CA GLY A 13 -19.79 1.91 -9.74
C GLY A 13 -20.30 0.52 -9.35
N TYR A 14 -19.69 -0.16 -8.38
CA TYR A 14 -20.17 -1.45 -7.89
C TYR A 14 -21.49 -1.27 -7.13
N GLU A 15 -22.51 -2.03 -7.52
CA GLU A 15 -23.85 -2.06 -6.90
C GLU A 15 -24.38 -0.68 -6.48
N LEU A 16 -24.42 0.25 -7.45
CA LEU A 16 -24.99 1.58 -7.27
C LEU A 16 -26.35 1.49 -6.56
N ASN A 17 -26.52 2.28 -5.48
CA ASN A 17 -27.70 2.36 -4.62
C ASN A 17 -27.90 1.26 -3.56
N ARG A 18 -26.96 0.34 -3.36
CA ARG A 18 -26.97 -0.57 -2.19
C ARG A 18 -25.88 -0.18 -1.18
N PRO A 19 -26.23 0.46 -0.05
CA PRO A 19 -25.25 0.73 1.01
C PRO A 19 -24.87 -0.58 1.70
N GLY A 20 -23.57 -0.80 1.92
CA GLY A 20 -23.14 -2.00 2.62
C GLY A 20 -21.63 -2.10 2.79
N ARG A 21 -21.21 -3.19 3.44
CA ARG A 21 -19.83 -3.67 3.39
C ARG A 21 -19.76 -4.78 2.35
N ALA A 22 -18.69 -4.80 1.58
CA ALA A 22 -18.42 -5.86 0.62
C ALA A 22 -17.06 -6.48 0.93
N LYS A 23 -16.97 -7.80 0.90
CA LYS A 23 -15.69 -8.51 0.85
C LYS A 23 -15.24 -8.51 -0.60
N ILE A 24 -14.27 -7.65 -0.92
CA ILE A 24 -13.63 -7.67 -2.23
C ILE A 24 -12.42 -8.59 -2.11
N PHE A 25 -12.28 -9.63 -2.92
CA PHE A 25 -11.16 -10.57 -2.86
C PHE A 25 -10.60 -10.83 -4.26
N GLY A 26 -9.44 -11.48 -4.35
CA GLY A 26 -8.66 -11.65 -5.58
C GLY A 26 -7.33 -10.90 -5.52
N PHE A 27 -6.86 -10.37 -6.64
CA PHE A 27 -5.56 -9.72 -6.70
C PHE A 27 -5.48 -8.52 -7.66
N LEU A 28 -4.53 -7.64 -7.38
CA LEU A 28 -3.98 -6.62 -8.28
C LEU A 28 -2.46 -6.74 -8.21
N ALA A 29 -1.83 -7.02 -9.33
CA ALA A 29 -0.39 -7.21 -9.43
C ALA A 29 0.20 -6.37 -10.56
N ALA A 30 1.46 -5.99 -10.36
CA ALA A 30 2.28 -5.40 -11.40
C ALA A 30 3.40 -6.36 -11.80
N ARG A 31 3.81 -6.30 -13.05
CA ARG A 31 4.94 -7.03 -13.60
C ARG A 31 5.84 -6.05 -14.33
N ASP A 32 7.13 -6.14 -14.02
CA ASP A 32 8.18 -5.33 -14.63
C ASP A 32 9.04 -6.21 -15.55
N THR A 33 9.84 -5.57 -16.41
CA THR A 33 10.66 -6.29 -17.39
C THR A 33 11.85 -7.02 -16.77
N ILE A 34 12.26 -6.63 -15.56
CA ILE A 34 13.43 -7.19 -14.86
C ILE A 34 13.06 -8.49 -14.14
N LYS A 35 11.87 -8.53 -13.54
CA LYS A 35 11.32 -9.64 -12.76
C LYS A 35 9.86 -9.85 -13.23
N PRO A 36 9.61 -10.72 -14.20
CA PRO A 36 8.29 -10.86 -14.83
C PRO A 36 7.22 -11.53 -13.95
N LEU A 37 7.59 -11.99 -12.75
CA LEU A 37 6.65 -12.57 -11.79
C LEU A 37 5.78 -11.49 -11.14
N ARG A 38 4.52 -11.86 -10.87
CA ARG A 38 3.51 -11.01 -10.20
C ARG A 38 4.09 -10.39 -8.94
N ASN A 39 4.07 -9.06 -8.90
CA ASN A 39 4.36 -8.28 -7.71
C ASN A 39 3.03 -7.72 -7.20
N TYR A 40 2.50 -8.35 -6.16
CA TYR A 40 1.17 -8.04 -5.66
C TYR A 40 1.13 -6.67 -4.96
N VAL A 41 0.21 -5.83 -5.39
CA VAL A 41 -0.14 -4.54 -4.76
C VAL A 41 -1.41 -4.71 -3.92
N TYR A 42 -2.22 -5.70 -4.26
CA TYR A 42 -3.32 -6.20 -3.46
C TYR A 42 -3.44 -7.70 -3.71
N ASN A 43 -3.64 -8.47 -2.64
CA ASN A 43 -3.84 -9.92 -2.71
C ASN A 43 -4.62 -10.35 -1.47
N CYS A 44 -5.83 -10.84 -1.66
CA CYS A 44 -6.66 -11.27 -0.57
C CYS A 44 -7.48 -12.49 -1.00
N GLY A 45 -7.40 -13.57 -0.22
CA GLY A 45 -8.30 -14.71 -0.37
C GLY A 45 -9.65 -14.44 0.27
N ILE A 46 -10.69 -15.17 -0.15
CA ILE A 46 -12.06 -15.05 0.37
C ILE A 46 -12.13 -15.17 1.90
N ASP A 47 -11.35 -16.08 2.49
CA ASP A 47 -11.36 -16.36 3.93
C ASP A 47 -10.67 -15.27 4.76
N ASN A 48 -9.71 -14.56 4.16
CA ASN A 48 -8.86 -13.58 4.83
C ASN A 48 -9.28 -12.14 4.54
N CYS A 49 -10.35 -11.93 3.78
CA CYS A 49 -10.79 -10.60 3.40
C CYS A 49 -11.69 -9.95 4.44
N GLU A 50 -11.24 -8.81 4.96
CA GLU A 50 -12.09 -7.90 5.72
C GLU A 50 -13.03 -7.15 4.78
N ALA A 51 -14.29 -7.01 5.19
CA ALA A 51 -15.27 -6.29 4.38
C ALA A 51 -14.97 -4.78 4.37
N VAL A 52 -14.89 -4.19 3.19
CA VAL A 52 -14.64 -2.75 2.98
C VAL A 52 -15.95 -1.98 2.83
N SER A 53 -15.98 -0.74 3.31
CA SER A 53 -17.15 0.12 3.18
C SER A 53 -17.34 0.56 1.72
N VAL A 54 -18.56 0.37 1.20
CA VAL A 54 -18.96 0.85 -0.13
C VAL A 54 -19.71 2.18 0.02
N LYS A 55 -19.26 3.22 -0.69
CA LYS A 55 -19.94 4.53 -0.67
C LYS A 55 -21.26 4.49 -1.44
N GLN A 56 -22.37 4.72 -0.73
CA GLN A 56 -23.75 4.61 -1.24
C GLN A 56 -24.01 5.31 -2.59
N LYS A 57 -23.51 6.54 -2.79
CA LYS A 57 -23.80 7.32 -4.01
C LYS A 57 -22.91 6.97 -5.21
N THR A 58 -21.74 6.39 -4.96
CA THR A 58 -20.71 6.22 -6.00
C THR A 58 -20.35 4.75 -6.24
N GLY A 59 -20.87 3.82 -5.43
CA GLY A 59 -20.45 2.42 -5.44
C GLY A 59 -18.94 2.27 -5.21
N MET A 60 -18.34 3.21 -4.45
CA MET A 60 -16.88 3.33 -4.38
C MET A 60 -16.35 2.60 -3.15
N ALA A 61 -15.44 1.66 -3.36
CA ALA A 61 -14.77 0.90 -2.32
C ALA A 61 -13.26 0.98 -2.51
N ARG A 62 -12.53 1.33 -1.45
CA ARG A 62 -11.06 1.44 -1.51
C ARG A 62 -10.43 0.10 -1.17
N LEU A 63 -9.51 -0.37 -2.00
CA LEU A 63 -8.77 -1.59 -1.74
C LEU A 63 -7.70 -1.33 -0.66
N PRO A 64 -7.56 -2.22 0.34
CA PRO A 64 -6.47 -2.15 1.32
C PRO A 64 -5.17 -2.64 0.66
N LEU A 65 -4.49 -1.74 -0.05
CA LEU A 65 -3.23 -2.06 -0.73
C LEU A 65 -2.18 -2.53 0.27
N ILE A 66 -1.37 -3.49 -0.18
CA ILE A 66 -0.15 -3.96 0.49
C ILE A 66 1.06 -3.30 -0.17
N SER A 67 2.17 -3.20 0.57
CA SER A 67 3.43 -2.83 -0.06
C SER A 67 3.88 -3.96 -0.99
N PRO A 68 4.18 -3.67 -2.26
CA PRO A 68 4.73 -4.66 -3.16
C PRO A 68 6.03 -5.26 -2.61
N ALA A 69 6.32 -6.51 -2.96
CA ALA A 69 7.51 -7.21 -2.47
C ALA A 69 8.83 -6.52 -2.89
N ARG A 70 8.78 -5.70 -3.94
CA ARG A 70 9.88 -4.90 -4.50
C ARG A 70 9.29 -3.68 -5.21
N VAL A 71 10.10 -2.66 -5.53
CA VAL A 71 9.65 -1.61 -6.45
C VAL A 71 9.40 -2.18 -7.85
N ILE A 72 8.51 -1.54 -8.60
CA ILE A 72 8.16 -1.95 -9.95
C ILE A 72 8.95 -1.09 -10.91
N GLU A 73 9.80 -1.70 -11.72
CA GLU A 73 10.54 -1.00 -12.75
C GLU A 73 9.63 -0.66 -13.94
N MET A 74 9.81 0.55 -14.49
CA MET A 74 8.99 1.10 -15.56
C MET A 74 9.80 2.04 -16.46
N SER A 75 10.96 1.61 -16.98
CA SER A 75 11.72 2.40 -17.97
C SER A 75 11.05 2.49 -19.34
N SER A 76 10.07 1.63 -19.64
CA SER A 76 9.23 1.79 -20.83
C SER A 76 7.78 1.43 -20.54
N ARG A 77 7.56 0.26 -19.93
CA ARG A 77 6.23 -0.24 -19.58
C ARG A 77 6.22 -1.10 -18.34
N ALA A 78 5.09 -1.12 -17.66
CA ALA A 78 4.76 -2.07 -16.61
C ALA A 78 3.40 -2.69 -16.90
N LEU A 79 3.30 -4.02 -16.84
CA LEU A 79 2.05 -4.74 -17.04
C LEU A 79 1.30 -4.81 -15.71
N ILE A 80 0.04 -4.40 -15.71
CA ILE A 80 -0.87 -4.49 -14.58
C ILE A 80 -1.87 -5.59 -14.87
N GLU A 81 -2.05 -6.50 -13.92
CA GLU A 81 -2.92 -7.66 -14.02
C GLU A 81 -3.82 -7.68 -12.78
N PHE A 82 -5.11 -7.92 -12.99
CA PHE A 82 -6.08 -7.90 -11.90
C PHE A 82 -7.21 -8.87 -12.16
N GLU A 83 -7.72 -9.43 -11.09
CA GLU A 83 -8.93 -10.24 -11.04
C GLU A 83 -9.52 -10.03 -9.66
N LEU A 84 -10.69 -9.40 -9.59
CA LEU A 84 -11.34 -9.02 -8.36
C LEU A 84 -12.77 -9.54 -8.37
N HIS A 85 -13.16 -10.09 -7.23
CA HIS A 85 -14.48 -10.62 -6.93
C HIS A 85 -15.06 -9.83 -5.75
N ALA A 86 -16.38 -9.79 -5.63
CA ALA A 86 -17.03 -9.17 -4.48
C ALA A 86 -18.16 -10.04 -3.94
N LEU A 87 -18.29 -10.08 -2.62
CA LEU A 87 -19.41 -10.67 -1.90
C LEU A 87 -20.00 -9.60 -0.98
N THR A 88 -21.30 -9.36 -1.12
CA THR A 88 -22.06 -8.55 -0.17
C THR A 88 -22.46 -9.38 1.05
N GLU A 89 -22.83 -8.73 2.15
CA GLU A 89 -23.28 -9.44 3.37
C GLU A 89 -24.60 -10.21 3.15
N ASP A 90 -25.39 -9.84 2.13
CA ASP A 90 -26.70 -10.43 1.82
C ASP A 90 -26.65 -11.52 0.72
N ASP A 91 -25.52 -11.65 0.00
CA ASP A 91 -25.36 -12.64 -1.06
C ASP A 91 -24.98 -14.01 -0.50
N THR A 92 -25.95 -14.92 -0.52
CA THR A 92 -25.77 -16.36 -0.23
C THR A 92 -25.58 -17.20 -1.50
N LYS A 93 -25.71 -16.60 -2.68
CA LYS A 93 -25.45 -17.22 -3.97
C LYS A 93 -24.57 -16.31 -4.80
N GLY A 94 -23.31 -16.69 -4.93
CA GLY A 94 -22.32 -15.98 -5.72
C GLY A 94 -22.81 -15.80 -7.15
N ASP A 95 -22.79 -14.57 -7.63
CA ASP A 95 -22.52 -14.36 -9.04
C ASP A 95 -21.13 -14.96 -9.31
N ASP A 96 -21.06 -16.06 -10.07
CA ASP A 96 -19.91 -16.99 -10.15
C ASP A 96 -18.64 -16.41 -10.83
N GLY A 97 -18.63 -15.11 -11.16
CA GLY A 97 -17.56 -14.47 -11.93
C GLY A 97 -16.99 -13.21 -11.29
N PRO A 98 -15.77 -12.80 -11.70
CA PRO A 98 -15.13 -11.60 -11.20
C PRO A 98 -15.98 -10.35 -11.51
N ILE A 99 -15.98 -9.39 -10.58
CA ILE A 99 -16.57 -8.07 -10.80
C ILE A 99 -15.73 -7.23 -11.77
N ILE A 100 -14.43 -7.53 -11.88
CA ILE A 100 -13.51 -6.97 -12.87
C ILE A 100 -12.28 -7.87 -13.00
N GLU A 101 -11.90 -8.20 -14.22
CA GLU A 101 -10.68 -8.91 -14.53
C GLU A 101 -10.03 -8.35 -15.80
N GLY A 102 -8.72 -8.52 -15.93
CA GLY A 102 -8.01 -8.15 -17.13
C GLY A 102 -6.54 -7.82 -16.91
N CYS A 103 -5.94 -7.30 -17.98
CA CYS A 103 -4.58 -6.78 -17.94
C CYS A 103 -4.45 -5.52 -18.79
N THR A 104 -3.55 -4.62 -18.40
CA THR A 104 -3.25 -3.38 -19.13
C THR A 104 -1.77 -3.02 -18.99
N GLU A 105 -1.21 -2.37 -19.99
CA GLU A 105 0.15 -1.85 -19.93
C GLU A 105 0.12 -0.36 -19.60
N LEU A 106 0.85 0.02 -18.56
CA LEU A 106 1.21 1.42 -18.32
C LEU A 106 2.47 1.71 -19.12
N TYR A 107 2.54 2.88 -19.76
CA TYR A 107 3.69 3.30 -20.56
C TYR A 107 4.28 4.60 -20.04
N ASN A 108 5.60 4.72 -20.10
CA ASN A 108 6.34 5.94 -19.82
C ASN A 108 7.47 6.10 -20.84
N MET A 109 7.17 6.68 -22.01
CA MET A 109 8.15 6.81 -23.10
C MET A 109 8.67 8.25 -23.31
N PHE A 110 8.02 9.25 -22.71
CA PHE A 110 8.27 10.66 -23.07
C PHE A 110 8.51 11.59 -21.87
N GLU A 111 8.25 11.14 -20.65
CA GLU A 111 8.33 12.02 -19.48
C GLU A 111 9.75 12.11 -18.93
N SER A 112 10.20 13.33 -18.70
CA SER A 112 11.54 13.64 -18.15
C SER A 112 11.51 13.95 -16.66
N LYS A 113 10.32 14.09 -16.07
CA LYS A 113 10.11 14.44 -14.67
C LYS A 113 9.15 13.45 -14.04
N SER A 114 9.31 13.22 -12.73
CA SER A 114 8.40 12.42 -11.94
C SER A 114 6.98 13.01 -11.97
N PHE A 115 5.96 12.16 -12.05
CA PHE A 115 4.56 12.58 -12.14
C PHE A 115 3.60 11.61 -11.47
N ILE A 116 2.35 12.05 -11.29
CA ILE A 116 1.24 11.24 -10.81
C ILE A 116 0.24 11.06 -11.93
N GLU A 117 -0.28 9.85 -12.06
CA GLU A 117 -1.37 9.57 -12.99
C GLU A 117 -2.49 8.79 -12.30
N HIS A 118 -3.68 8.95 -12.88
CA HIS A 118 -4.88 8.25 -12.50
C HIS A 118 -5.45 7.55 -13.73
N ARG A 119 -5.67 6.24 -13.62
CA ARG A 119 -6.29 5.46 -14.69
C ARG A 119 -7.52 4.74 -14.19
N ARG A 120 -8.57 4.79 -15.00
CA ARG A 120 -9.82 4.06 -14.80
C ARG A 120 -9.90 2.95 -15.84
N LEU A 121 -10.02 1.71 -15.36
CA LEU A 121 -10.22 0.52 -16.18
C LEU A 121 -11.68 0.11 -16.03
N TYR A 122 -12.38 -0.04 -17.14
CA TYR A 122 -13.81 -0.33 -17.14
C TYR A 122 -14.07 -1.82 -17.34
N SER A 123 -15.10 -2.32 -16.67
CA SER A 123 -15.75 -3.60 -16.94
C SER A 123 -17.26 -3.37 -16.98
N GLU A 124 -18.03 -4.42 -17.27
CA GLU A 124 -19.49 -4.35 -17.29
C GLU A 124 -20.09 -4.08 -15.90
N ARG A 125 -19.48 -4.62 -14.84
CA ARG A 125 -20.03 -4.60 -13.47
C ARG A 125 -19.46 -3.47 -12.60
N CYS A 126 -18.23 -3.04 -12.85
CA CYS A 126 -17.60 -1.95 -12.12
C CYS A 126 -16.44 -1.31 -12.89
N ALA A 127 -15.79 -0.31 -12.30
CA ALA A 127 -14.53 0.23 -12.78
C ALA A 127 -13.44 0.13 -11.70
N LEU A 128 -12.21 -0.14 -12.11
CA LEU A 128 -11.02 -0.12 -11.27
C LEU A 128 -10.26 1.20 -11.51
N ASP A 129 -10.26 2.05 -10.49
CA ASP A 129 -9.50 3.29 -10.42
C ASP A 129 -8.15 3.04 -9.76
N ILE A 130 -7.05 3.19 -10.49
CA ILE A 130 -5.68 3.13 -9.96
C ILE A 130 -5.04 4.51 -9.97
N LYS A 131 -4.41 4.88 -8.84
CA LYS A 131 -3.56 6.08 -8.70
C LYS A 131 -2.14 5.64 -8.40
N TYR A 132 -1.19 6.12 -9.20
CA TYR A 132 0.21 5.77 -9.07
C TYR A 132 1.12 6.95 -9.39
N MET A 133 2.38 6.82 -8.98
CA MET A 133 3.47 7.74 -9.31
C MET A 133 4.42 7.03 -10.25
N VAL A 134 4.91 7.76 -11.24
CA VAL A 134 6.08 7.37 -12.01
C VAL A 134 7.22 8.28 -11.56
N LEU A 135 8.25 7.69 -10.97
CA LEU A 135 9.41 8.39 -10.44
C LEU A 135 10.59 8.20 -11.40
N ILE A 136 11.05 9.28 -11.99
CA ILE A 136 12.16 9.28 -12.95
C ILE A 136 13.48 9.24 -12.19
N ASN A 137 14.44 8.45 -12.66
CA ASN A 137 15.77 8.33 -12.03
C ASN A 137 15.69 8.01 -10.52
N ALA A 138 14.91 6.98 -10.17
CA ALA A 138 14.63 6.58 -8.80
C ALA A 138 15.40 5.33 -8.35
N VAL A 139 15.35 5.07 -7.04
CA VAL A 139 15.90 3.90 -6.34
C VAL A 139 14.85 3.27 -5.42
N GLU A 140 15.05 2.02 -5.05
CA GLU A 140 14.25 1.37 -4.00
C GLU A 140 14.81 1.75 -2.63
N ALA A 141 13.97 2.34 -1.78
CA ALA A 141 14.14 2.35 -0.35
C ALA A 141 13.43 1.12 0.23
N ARG A 142 14.20 0.24 0.85
CA ARG A 142 13.68 -0.90 1.60
C ARG A 142 13.58 -0.50 3.06
N VAL A 143 12.36 -0.40 3.56
CA VAL A 143 12.06 -0.03 4.95
C VAL A 143 11.70 -1.29 5.73
N GLU A 144 12.53 -1.64 6.70
CA GLU A 144 12.30 -2.74 7.63
C GLU A 144 11.89 -2.16 8.97
N VAL A 145 10.75 -2.62 9.50
CA VAL A 145 10.23 -2.17 10.80
C VAL A 145 10.12 -3.37 11.70
N LYS A 146 10.99 -3.43 12.70
CA LYS A 146 11.02 -4.49 13.71
C LYS A 146 10.36 -4.02 14.99
N VAL A 147 9.38 -4.77 15.48
CA VAL A 147 8.72 -4.45 16.75
C VAL A 147 9.67 -4.81 17.90
N LEU A 148 10.04 -3.82 18.72
CA LEU A 148 10.92 -4.03 19.87
C LEU A 148 10.10 -4.29 21.14
N ARG A 149 9.06 -3.48 21.35
CA ARG A 149 8.16 -3.55 22.50
C ARG A 149 6.75 -3.22 22.06
N LEU A 150 5.77 -3.90 22.63
CA LEU A 150 4.37 -3.49 22.59
C LEU A 150 3.91 -3.07 24.00
N GLY A 151 3.02 -2.09 24.03
CA GLY A 151 2.34 -1.67 25.24
C GLY A 151 1.38 -2.75 25.75
N ALA A 152 1.33 -2.90 27.07
CA ALA A 152 0.31 -3.71 27.73
C ALA A 152 -1.03 -2.96 27.73
N ILE A 153 -1.73 -3.00 26.59
CA ILE A 153 -3.03 -2.35 26.39
C ILE A 153 -4.09 -3.42 26.20
N ASP A 154 -5.18 -3.33 26.97
CA ASP A 154 -6.33 -4.21 26.83
C ASP A 154 -6.91 -4.14 25.41
N GLY A 155 -7.08 -5.30 24.77
CA GLY A 155 -7.50 -5.40 23.36
C GLY A 155 -6.34 -5.33 22.36
N GLY A 156 -5.14 -4.90 22.77
CA GLY A 156 -3.93 -4.85 21.95
C GLY A 156 -3.70 -3.51 21.24
N VAL A 157 -2.67 -3.48 20.39
CA VAL A 157 -2.21 -2.26 19.72
C VAL A 157 -2.37 -2.42 18.22
N ASN A 158 -2.92 -1.39 17.57
CA ASN A 158 -2.89 -1.25 16.13
C ASN A 158 -1.76 -0.30 15.73
N MET A 159 -1.18 -0.57 14.56
CA MET A 159 -0.18 0.27 13.93
C MET A 159 -0.64 0.73 12.55
N ARG A 160 -0.22 1.95 12.18
CA ARG A 160 -0.37 2.48 10.83
C ARG A 160 0.96 3.08 10.38
N LEU A 161 1.43 2.63 9.21
CA LEU A 161 2.67 3.11 8.59
C LEU A 161 2.33 3.78 7.26
N LEU A 162 2.81 5.01 7.10
CA LEU A 162 2.56 5.87 5.94
C LEU A 162 3.87 6.46 5.44
N ALA A 163 3.97 6.72 4.14
CA ALA A 163 5.11 7.43 3.56
C ALA A 163 4.68 8.52 2.58
N LYS A 164 5.52 9.55 2.45
CA LYS A 164 5.47 10.56 1.39
C LYS A 164 6.84 10.66 0.74
N THR A 165 6.93 10.49 -0.57
CA THR A 165 8.21 10.38 -1.29
C THR A 165 8.40 11.50 -2.29
N SER A 166 9.67 11.84 -2.56
CA SER A 166 10.10 12.60 -3.74
C SER A 166 9.41 13.95 -3.90
N GLY A 167 9.07 14.60 -2.78
CA GLY A 167 8.40 15.91 -2.75
C GLY A 167 6.89 15.89 -3.06
N PHE A 168 6.29 14.72 -3.30
CA PHE A 168 4.86 14.61 -3.55
C PHE A 168 4.04 14.67 -2.26
N SER A 169 2.83 15.23 -2.35
CA SER A 169 1.91 15.38 -1.23
C SER A 169 1.20 14.07 -0.85
N GLU A 170 1.17 13.15 -1.80
CA GLU A 170 0.47 11.88 -1.80
C GLU A 170 0.99 10.94 -0.72
N VAL A 171 0.05 10.37 0.03
CA VAL A 171 0.35 9.42 1.10
C VAL A 171 0.29 8.00 0.57
N ILE A 172 1.42 7.32 0.58
CA ILE A 172 1.57 5.89 0.35
C ILE A 172 1.24 5.17 1.66
N ARG A 173 0.28 4.25 1.64
CA ARG A 173 -0.08 3.43 2.82
C ARG A 173 0.72 2.15 2.77
N LEU A 174 1.60 1.96 3.74
CA LEU A 174 2.48 0.80 3.80
C LEU A 174 1.84 -0.32 4.62
N PHE A 175 1.22 0.04 5.75
CA PHE A 175 0.58 -0.91 6.65
C PHE A 175 -0.53 -0.25 7.46
N ARG A 176 -1.58 -1.02 7.74
CA ARG A 176 -2.59 -0.70 8.76
C ARG A 176 -3.15 -2.01 9.29
N GLY A 177 -3.08 -2.21 10.60
CA GLY A 177 -3.62 -3.40 11.23
C GLY A 177 -3.10 -3.59 12.65
N ALA A 178 -3.33 -4.78 13.20
CA ALA A 178 -2.77 -5.18 14.48
C ALA A 178 -1.23 -5.14 14.42
N ALA A 179 -0.61 -4.60 15.48
CA ALA A 179 0.84 -4.59 15.58
C ALA A 179 1.39 -6.02 15.59
N PRO A 180 2.46 -6.32 14.81
CA PRO A 180 3.15 -7.61 14.89
C PRO A 180 3.70 -7.89 16.28
N LYS A 181 4.03 -9.15 16.58
CA LYS A 181 4.58 -9.50 17.90
C LYS A 181 5.97 -8.90 18.07
N PRO A 182 6.42 -8.62 19.31
CA PRO A 182 7.79 -8.23 19.57
C PRO A 182 8.77 -9.24 18.94
N GLY A 183 9.75 -8.74 18.20
CA GLY A 183 10.70 -9.52 17.41
C GLY A 183 10.35 -9.63 15.92
N ASP A 184 9.06 -9.57 15.56
CA ASP A 184 8.61 -9.65 14.17
C ASP A 184 9.05 -8.42 13.38
N THR A 185 9.36 -8.64 12.10
CA THR A 185 9.82 -7.60 11.17
C THR A 185 8.90 -7.52 9.97
N MET A 186 8.40 -6.32 9.70
CA MET A 186 7.70 -5.98 8.46
C MET A 186 8.68 -5.34 7.48
N SER A 187 8.44 -5.50 6.18
CA SER A 187 9.35 -5.02 5.15
C SER A 187 8.57 -4.40 4.00
N PHE A 188 8.92 -3.17 3.63
CA PHE A 188 8.18 -2.36 2.65
C PHE A 188 9.14 -1.84 1.58
N ALA A 189 8.68 -1.84 0.34
CA ALA A 189 9.39 -1.21 -0.77
C ALA A 189 8.76 0.15 -1.09
N ILE A 190 9.59 1.19 -1.17
CA ILE A 190 9.20 2.55 -1.53
C ILE A 190 10.12 3.03 -2.64
N ALA A 191 9.56 3.52 -3.74
CA ALA A 191 10.35 4.18 -4.77
C ALA A 191 10.65 5.64 -4.37
N VAL A 192 11.89 6.07 -4.58
CA VAL A 192 12.37 7.41 -4.21
C VAL A 192 13.27 7.96 -5.31
N GLU A 193 13.00 9.17 -5.77
CA GLU A 193 13.83 9.87 -6.75
C GLU A 193 15.25 10.09 -6.19
N ARG A 194 16.27 9.88 -7.03
CA ARG A 194 17.66 10.14 -6.63
C ARG A 194 17.84 11.60 -6.26
N ARG A 195 18.62 11.85 -5.21
CA ARG A 195 18.83 13.19 -4.61
C ARG A 195 17.59 13.78 -3.91
N SER A 196 16.55 12.98 -3.73
CA SER A 196 15.40 13.31 -2.88
C SER A 196 15.38 12.41 -1.64
N GLY A 197 14.26 12.39 -0.95
CA GLY A 197 14.01 11.54 0.21
C GLY A 197 12.54 11.17 0.34
N PHE A 198 12.22 10.52 1.45
CA PHE A 198 10.85 10.29 1.86
C PHE A 198 10.68 10.53 3.36
N ASP A 199 9.49 10.98 3.74
CA ASP A 199 9.07 11.04 5.12
C ASP A 199 8.32 9.74 5.46
N LEU A 200 8.75 9.07 6.53
CA LEU A 200 8.05 7.94 7.14
C LEU A 200 7.26 8.42 8.35
N TYR A 201 6.01 7.97 8.46
CA TYR A 201 5.15 8.20 9.60
C TYR A 201 4.72 6.86 10.17
N ILE A 202 4.88 6.69 11.47
CA ILE A 202 4.44 5.51 12.21
C ILE A 202 3.50 5.98 13.31
N GLU A 203 2.33 5.37 13.39
CA GLU A 203 1.34 5.68 14.40
C GLU A 203 1.00 4.42 15.19
N GLY A 204 0.86 4.58 16.50
CA GLY A 204 0.36 3.57 17.43
C GLY A 204 -0.93 4.05 18.08
N PHE A 205 -1.93 3.19 18.09
CA PHE A 205 -3.23 3.46 18.71
C PHE A 205 -3.82 2.16 19.25
N PRO A 206 -4.77 2.22 20.21
CA PRO A 206 -5.41 1.01 20.72
C PRO A 206 -6.12 0.26 19.60
N ARG A 207 -6.14 -1.06 19.69
CA ARG A 207 -7.04 -1.86 18.87
C ARG A 207 -8.45 -1.60 19.38
N ASP A 208 -9.36 -1.17 18.50
CA ASP A 208 -10.71 -0.77 18.87
C ASP A 208 -11.38 -1.86 19.72
N ASN A 209 -11.65 -1.57 20.99
CA ASN A 209 -12.68 -2.28 21.74
C ASN A 209 -14.00 -1.56 21.43
N HIS A 210 -14.97 -2.28 20.88
CA HIS A 210 -16.37 -1.85 20.70
C HIS A 210 -17.06 -1.63 22.06
N THR A 211 -16.54 -0.73 22.88
CA THR A 211 -17.20 -0.23 24.09
C THR A 211 -17.56 1.22 23.84
N VAL A 212 -18.82 1.41 23.43
CA VAL A 212 -19.52 2.68 23.34
C VAL A 212 -19.27 3.48 24.61
N GLY A 213 -18.74 4.70 24.48
CA GLY A 213 -18.74 5.69 25.56
C GLY A 213 -17.42 6.03 26.26
N ARG A 214 -16.25 5.99 25.59
CA ARG A 214 -15.01 6.55 26.17
C ARG A 214 -14.31 7.61 25.31
N LYS A 215 -13.77 8.62 26.01
CA LYS A 215 -12.95 9.73 25.52
C LYS A 215 -11.92 9.25 24.50
N GLN A 216 -11.73 10.05 23.44
CA GLN A 216 -10.71 9.90 22.39
C GLN A 216 -9.40 9.35 23.01
N VAL A 217 -9.08 8.10 22.71
CA VAL A 217 -7.85 7.50 23.23
C VAL A 217 -6.67 8.21 22.55
N PRO A 218 -5.66 8.71 23.28
CA PRO A 218 -4.54 9.42 22.66
C PRO A 218 -3.83 8.47 21.71
N TYR A 219 -3.65 8.83 20.44
CA TYR A 219 -2.74 8.10 19.54
C TYR A 219 -1.35 8.72 19.65
N SER A 220 -0.31 7.92 19.51
CA SER A 220 1.06 8.40 19.43
C SER A 220 1.57 8.24 18.01
N TRP A 221 2.43 9.15 17.57
CA TRP A 221 3.01 9.11 16.25
C TRP A 221 4.48 9.52 16.28
N TRP A 222 5.21 9.00 15.32
CA TRP A 222 6.61 9.30 15.08
C TRP A 222 6.80 9.60 13.59
N LYS A 223 7.69 10.54 13.28
CA LYS A 223 8.06 10.90 11.91
C LYS A 223 9.58 11.02 11.80
N CYS A 224 10.13 10.48 10.72
CA CYS A 224 11.50 10.74 10.31
C CYS A 224 11.60 10.86 8.79
N GLY A 225 12.49 11.74 8.33
CA GLY A 225 12.82 11.91 6.93
C GLY A 225 14.12 11.17 6.59
N PHE A 226 14.10 10.39 5.52
CA PHE A 226 15.25 9.65 5.02
C PHE A 226 15.66 10.18 3.65
N THR A 227 16.92 10.58 3.50
CA THR A 227 17.46 11.07 2.23
C THR A 227 18.15 9.95 1.47
N CYS A 228 17.84 9.83 0.18
CA CYS A 228 18.45 8.86 -0.70
C CYS A 228 19.98 9.04 -0.70
N SER A 229 20.70 8.00 -0.31
CA SER A 229 22.16 7.96 -0.35
C SER A 229 22.66 6.59 -0.82
N TYR A 230 23.73 6.59 -1.60
CA TYR A 230 24.34 5.35 -2.08
C TYR A 230 25.01 4.62 -0.92
N HIS A 231 24.68 3.34 -0.72
CA HIS A 231 25.30 2.44 0.26
C HIS A 231 25.09 2.75 1.74
N ARG A 232 24.34 3.80 2.09
CA ARG A 232 24.00 4.07 3.49
C ARG A 232 22.92 3.12 3.97
N THR A 233 23.01 2.77 5.24
CA THR A 233 21.92 2.18 6.00
C THR A 233 21.61 3.18 7.10
N ASP A 234 20.37 3.61 7.20
CA ASP A 234 19.90 4.47 8.28
C ASP A 234 19.10 3.58 9.25
N GLU A 235 19.42 3.65 10.54
CA GLU A 235 18.73 2.92 11.60
C GLU A 235 18.25 3.90 12.67
N GLU A 236 16.96 3.88 12.96
CA GLU A 236 16.30 4.77 13.90
C GLU A 236 15.40 3.95 14.84
N VAL A 237 15.11 4.50 16.02
CA VAL A 237 14.11 3.93 16.94
C VAL A 237 12.92 4.88 17.02
N ALA A 238 11.75 4.37 16.68
CA ALA A 238 10.49 5.09 16.77
C ALA A 238 9.77 4.71 18.06
N GLU A 239 9.72 5.66 18.99
CA GLU A 239 9.00 5.56 20.25
C GLU A 239 7.56 6.08 20.08
N LEU A 240 6.57 5.19 20.22
CA LEU A 240 5.15 5.50 20.12
C LEU A 240 4.51 5.58 21.53
N GLY A 241 5.25 6.18 22.47
CA GLY A 241 4.84 6.36 23.86
C GLY A 241 4.49 5.03 24.56
N VAL A 242 3.26 4.93 25.05
CA VAL A 242 2.76 3.73 25.73
C VAL A 242 2.40 2.59 24.77
N PHE A 243 2.30 2.86 23.46
CA PHE A 243 1.77 1.89 22.49
C PHE A 243 2.80 0.89 22.01
N ALA A 244 3.98 1.35 21.59
CA ALA A 244 5.03 0.48 21.09
C ALA A 244 6.37 1.22 21.00
N SER A 245 7.44 0.46 20.87
CA SER A 245 8.70 0.95 20.30
C SER A 245 9.12 0.03 19.16
N VAL A 246 9.58 0.63 18.05
CA VAL A 246 9.99 -0.12 16.86
C VAL A 246 11.34 0.37 16.35
N SER A 247 12.17 -0.54 15.87
CA SER A 247 13.38 -0.21 15.11
C SER A 247 13.00 -0.07 13.65
N VAL A 248 13.44 1.02 13.04
CA VAL A 248 13.27 1.31 11.62
C VAL A 248 14.64 1.26 10.96
N LYS A 249 14.79 0.40 9.98
CA LYS A 249 15.99 0.28 9.16
C LYS A 249 15.66 0.59 7.71
N VAL A 250 16.39 1.53 7.12
CA VAL A 250 16.24 1.89 5.71
C VAL A 250 17.51 1.54 4.96
N THR A 251 17.37 0.73 3.91
CA THR A 251 18.46 0.38 2.99
C THR A 251 18.11 0.78 1.57
N TRP A 252 19.10 1.27 0.83
CA TRP A 252 18.91 1.77 -0.53
C TRP A 252 19.44 0.77 -1.56
N LYS A 253 18.59 0.38 -2.51
CA LYS A 253 18.94 -0.54 -3.59
C LYS A 253 18.77 0.16 -4.94
N SER A 254 19.83 0.09 -5.75
CA SER A 254 19.75 0.40 -7.18
C SER A 254 19.82 -0.91 -7.95
N TYR A 255 18.80 -1.19 -8.77
CA TYR A 255 18.77 -2.39 -9.61
C TYR A 255 19.54 -2.21 -10.93
N LEU A 256 20.48 -1.27 -10.99
CA LEU A 256 21.41 -1.22 -12.12
C LEU A 256 22.20 -2.52 -12.14
N LYS A 257 22.08 -3.29 -13.23
CA LYS A 257 23.09 -4.30 -13.57
C LYS A 257 24.43 -3.58 -13.47
N LYS A 258 25.37 -4.13 -12.68
CA LYS A 258 26.79 -3.80 -12.88
C LYS A 258 27.08 -4.18 -14.34
N THR A 259 27.11 -3.20 -15.23
CA THR A 259 27.88 -3.34 -16.46
C THR A 259 29.33 -3.36 -16.02
N SER A 260 29.83 -4.58 -15.84
CA SER A 260 31.26 -4.90 -15.85
C SER A 260 31.87 -4.47 -17.16
#